data_AF-A0A916NBW5-F1
#
_entry.id   AF-A0A916NBW5-F1
#
_cell.length_a   1.000
_cell.length_b   1.000
_cell.length_c   1.000
_cell.angle_alpha   90.00
_cell.angle_beta   90.00
_cell.angle_gamma   90.00
#
_symmetry.space_group_name_H-M   'P 1'
#
loop_
_entity.id
_entity.type
_entity.pdbx_description
1 polymer ?
#
loop_
_entity_poly.entity_id
_entity_poly.type
_entity_poly.pdbx_seq_one_letter_code
_entity_poly.pdbx_strand_id
1 'polypeptide(L)'
;MLTHRTPMKRGGPLQRRTPLRATAWLRQTAGLVPSPFKKKGPKRRPMAQRRYALACRGEPCYLLIPGAPSHDRRTVVDCHSNQQAHGKGMGIKADDEKTVPGCAWCHRELDQGSRLTKEERRTYWDDAYRRWAPVRALKLAGQGDCAVATEGAV
;
A
#
# COMPACT_ATOMS: atom_id res chain seq x y z
N MET A 1 28.56 -20.73 14.29
CA MET A 1 29.34 -19.61 14.86
C MET A 1 29.17 -18.41 13.94
N LEU A 2 28.31 -17.44 14.28
CA LEU A 2 28.10 -16.24 13.47
C LEU A 2 29.25 -15.26 13.73
N THR A 3 30.07 -15.00 12.72
CA THR A 3 31.11 -13.98 12.77
C THR A 3 30.46 -12.60 12.62
N HIS A 4 30.34 -11.86 13.72
CA HIS A 4 29.91 -10.47 13.67
C HIS A 4 30.98 -9.63 12.95
N ARG A 5 30.59 -9.01 11.83
CA ARG A 5 31.42 -8.05 11.10
C ARG A 5 31.70 -6.84 11.99
N THR A 6 32.95 -6.42 12.07
CA THR A 6 33.37 -5.25 12.85
C THR A 6 32.70 -3.97 12.33
N PRO A 7 32.25 -3.06 13.23
CA PRO A 7 31.62 -1.82 12.83
C PRO A 7 32.63 -0.90 12.13
N MET A 8 32.24 -0.33 10.99
CA MET A 8 33.07 0.67 10.29
C MET A 8 33.31 1.89 11.19
N LYS A 9 34.56 2.38 11.22
CA LYS A 9 34.92 3.60 11.94
C LYS A 9 34.21 4.79 11.29
N ARG A 10 33.53 5.61 12.10
CA ARG A 10 32.91 6.87 11.63
C ARG A 10 34.03 7.85 11.31
N GLY A 11 34.16 8.24 10.04
CA GLY A 11 35.06 9.32 9.64
C GLY A 11 34.70 10.62 10.37
N GLY A 12 35.70 11.46 10.63
CA GLY A 12 35.50 12.76 11.26
C GLY A 12 34.58 13.68 10.43
N PRO A 13 34.02 14.74 11.04
CA PRO A 13 33.13 15.66 10.35
C PRO A 13 33.85 16.34 9.17
N LEU A 14 33.24 16.28 7.99
CA LEU A 14 33.71 16.96 6.78
C LEU A 14 33.68 18.48 6.99
N GLN A 15 34.85 19.09 7.17
CA GLN A 15 35.02 20.53 7.26
C GLN A 15 35.18 21.12 5.84
N ARG A 16 34.27 22.02 5.44
CA ARG A 16 34.38 22.75 4.16
C ARG A 16 35.49 23.82 4.26
N ARG A 17 36.37 23.87 3.25
CA ARG A 17 37.50 24.82 3.19
C ARG A 17 37.14 26.22 2.68
N THR A 18 35.96 26.42 2.08
CA THR A 18 35.53 27.71 1.53
C THR A 18 34.16 28.12 2.07
N PRO A 19 34.00 29.35 2.60
CA PRO A 19 32.69 29.87 2.95
C PRO A 19 31.89 30.12 1.66
N LEU A 20 30.63 29.70 1.65
CA LEU A 20 29.70 30.07 0.58
C LEU A 20 29.54 31.59 0.61
N ARG A 21 30.06 32.29 -0.40
CA ARG A 21 29.82 33.72 -0.58
C ARG A 21 28.37 33.87 -1.05
N ALA A 22 27.46 34.11 -0.11
CA ALA A 22 26.07 34.41 -0.44
C ALA A 22 26.06 35.72 -1.24
N THR A 23 25.78 35.64 -2.54
CA THR A 23 25.46 36.83 -3.33
C THR A 23 24.12 37.35 -2.82
N ALA A 24 24.16 38.47 -2.12
CA ALA A 24 23.00 39.14 -1.53
C ALA A 24 22.04 39.75 -2.58
N TRP A 25 22.15 39.36 -3.85
CA TRP A 25 21.37 39.95 -4.95
C TRP A 25 19.88 39.56 -4.93
N LEU A 26 19.51 38.48 -4.24
CA LEU A 26 18.12 37.98 -4.23
C LEU A 26 17.29 38.49 -3.04
N ARG A 27 17.77 39.50 -2.29
CA ARG A 27 17.05 40.05 -1.14
C ARG A 27 16.31 41.35 -1.40
N GLN A 28 16.45 41.95 -2.59
CA GLN A 28 16.02 43.33 -2.85
C GLN A 28 14.86 43.50 -3.86
N THR A 29 14.27 42.44 -4.41
CA THR A 29 12.96 42.57 -5.05
C THR A 29 11.85 42.49 -4.00
N ALA A 30 11.66 43.62 -3.30
CA ALA A 30 10.50 43.85 -2.45
C ALA A 30 9.22 43.60 -3.26
N GLY A 31 8.56 42.47 -3.03
CA GLY A 31 7.28 42.13 -3.68
C GLY A 31 7.05 40.64 -3.92
N LEU A 32 8.09 39.82 -4.00
CA LEU A 32 7.96 38.37 -4.20
C LEU A 32 8.16 37.61 -2.88
N VAL A 33 7.16 37.68 -2.00
CA VAL A 33 7.07 36.76 -0.85
C VAL A 33 6.68 35.39 -1.41
N PRO A 34 7.45 34.30 -1.18
CA PRO A 34 7.01 32.96 -1.57
C PRO A 34 5.67 32.67 -0.90
N SER A 35 4.60 32.52 -1.67
CA SER A 35 3.32 32.07 -1.12
C SER A 35 3.52 30.68 -0.52
N PRO A 36 2.99 30.38 0.67
CA PRO A 36 3.04 29.02 1.19
C PRO A 36 2.43 28.08 0.15
N PHE A 37 3.19 27.08 -0.30
CA PHE A 37 2.69 26.05 -1.21
C PHE A 37 1.43 25.44 -0.58
N LYS A 38 0.27 25.80 -1.10
CA LYS A 38 -1.01 25.28 -0.64
C LYS A 38 -1.04 23.81 -1.06
N LYS A 39 -0.71 22.90 -0.14
CA LYS A 39 -0.75 21.46 -0.40
C LYS A 39 -2.18 21.12 -0.80
N LYS A 40 -2.39 20.77 -2.07
CA LYS A 40 -3.67 20.25 -2.53
C LYS A 40 -3.98 19.00 -1.70
N GLY A 41 -5.21 18.93 -1.19
CA GLY A 41 -5.68 17.74 -0.49
C GLY A 41 -5.53 16.49 -1.38
N PRO A 42 -5.26 15.31 -0.80
CA PRO A 42 -5.12 14.08 -1.58
C PRO A 42 -6.42 13.81 -2.37
N LYS A 43 -6.29 13.63 -3.68
CA LYS A 43 -7.43 13.28 -4.55
C LYS A 43 -7.91 11.88 -4.18
N ARG A 44 -9.15 11.76 -3.71
CA ARG A 44 -9.78 10.46 -3.46
C ARG A 44 -10.10 9.80 -4.79
N ARG A 45 -9.86 8.48 -4.87
CA ARG A 45 -10.28 7.69 -6.03
C ARG A 45 -11.81 7.65 -6.10
N PRO A 46 -12.41 7.70 -7.30
CA PRO A 46 -13.85 7.50 -7.48
C PRO A 46 -14.35 6.23 -6.79
N MET A 47 -15.58 6.23 -6.26
CA MET A 47 -16.14 5.06 -5.55
C MET A 47 -16.14 3.79 -6.39
N ALA A 48 -16.38 3.89 -7.70
CA ALA A 48 -16.33 2.77 -8.63
C ALA A 48 -14.97 2.04 -8.61
N GLN A 49 -13.86 2.76 -8.38
CA GLN A 49 -12.52 2.19 -8.24
C GLN A 49 -12.27 1.62 -6.83
N ARG A 50 -13.09 1.98 -5.84
CA ARG A 50 -12.96 1.51 -4.46
C ARG A 50 -13.81 0.28 -4.15
N ARG A 51 -14.71 -0.14 -5.04
CA ARG A 51 -15.65 -1.27 -4.82
C ARG A 51 -14.94 -2.56 -4.38
N TYR A 52 -13.81 -2.89 -5.02
CA TYR A 52 -13.03 -4.08 -4.69
C TYR A 52 -12.39 -3.99 -3.30
N ALA A 53 -11.82 -2.84 -2.96
CA ALA A 53 -11.26 -2.60 -1.64
C ALA A 53 -12.33 -2.61 -0.54
N LEU A 54 -13.51 -2.05 -0.82
CA LEU A 54 -14.66 -2.10 0.09
C LEU A 54 -15.19 -3.52 0.28
N ALA A 55 -15.20 -4.34 -0.78
CA ALA A 55 -15.65 -5.74 -0.70
C ALA A 55 -14.79 -6.59 0.26
N CYS A 56 -13.52 -6.23 0.44
CA CYS A 56 -12.61 -6.92 1.37
C CYS A 56 -12.81 -6.54 2.84
N ARG A 57 -13.44 -5.40 3.15
CA ARG A 57 -13.60 -4.94 4.54
C ARG A 57 -14.58 -5.85 5.29
N GLY A 58 -14.19 -6.26 6.50
CA GLY A 58 -15.01 -7.10 7.37
C GLY A 58 -15.01 -8.60 7.02
N GLU A 59 -14.35 -8.98 5.92
CA GLU A 59 -14.19 -10.38 5.51
C GLU A 59 -13.18 -11.12 6.39
N PRO A 60 -13.22 -12.47 6.44
CA PRO A 60 -12.14 -13.24 7.02
C PRO A 60 -10.86 -13.08 6.20
N CYS A 61 -9.70 -13.37 6.82
CA CYS A 61 -8.45 -13.41 6.07
C CYS A 61 -8.45 -14.60 5.11
N TYR A 62 -8.31 -14.36 3.81
CA TYR A 62 -8.18 -15.41 2.81
C TYR A 62 -6.72 -15.83 2.60
N LEU A 63 -5.74 -14.99 2.92
CA LEU A 63 -4.31 -15.34 2.77
C LEU A 63 -3.88 -16.51 3.66
N LEU A 64 -4.36 -16.58 4.91
CA LEU A 64 -4.10 -17.69 5.85
C LEU A 64 -2.63 -18.15 5.91
N ILE A 65 -1.70 -17.20 5.81
CA ILE A 65 -0.26 -17.51 5.81
C ILE A 65 0.12 -18.07 7.19
N PRO A 66 0.78 -19.23 7.27
CA PRO A 66 1.14 -19.86 8.53
C PRO A 66 2.14 -19.01 9.32
N GLY A 67 2.03 -19.09 10.64
CA GLY A 67 2.84 -18.29 11.56
C GLY A 67 2.26 -16.90 11.87
N ALA A 68 1.09 -16.56 11.33
CA ALA A 68 0.34 -15.41 11.79
C ALA A 68 -0.14 -15.63 13.24
N PRO A 69 0.06 -14.65 14.15
CA PRO A 69 -0.41 -14.77 15.54
C PRO A 69 -1.94 -14.73 15.63
N SER A 70 -2.61 -14.06 14.68
CA SER A 70 -4.05 -13.99 14.58
C SER A 70 -4.49 -13.58 13.17
N HIS A 71 -5.68 -14.04 12.77
CA HIS A 71 -6.38 -13.64 11.55
C HIS A 71 -7.60 -12.76 11.87
N ASP A 72 -7.42 -11.76 12.73
CA ASP A 72 -8.51 -10.86 13.15
C ASP A 72 -9.13 -10.10 11.97
N ARG A 73 -10.45 -10.27 11.82
CA ARG A 73 -11.30 -9.62 10.80
C ARG A 73 -11.23 -8.10 10.85
N ARG A 74 -11.02 -7.51 12.03
CA ARG A 74 -10.94 -6.05 12.21
C ARG A 74 -9.72 -5.45 11.51
N THR A 75 -8.68 -6.26 11.29
CA THR A 75 -7.42 -5.84 10.67
C THR A 75 -7.37 -6.15 9.17
N VAL A 76 -8.46 -6.70 8.61
CA VAL A 76 -8.48 -7.15 7.22
C VAL A 76 -8.52 -5.96 6.26
N VAL A 77 -7.60 -6.01 5.30
CA VAL A 77 -7.41 -5.00 4.25
C VAL A 77 -7.34 -5.66 2.87
N ASP A 78 -7.47 -4.85 1.83
CA ASP A 78 -7.32 -5.26 0.43
C ASP A 78 -5.85 -5.50 0.05
N CYS A 79 -5.47 -6.78 -0.05
CA CYS A 79 -4.12 -7.21 -0.39
C CYS A 79 -4.01 -7.41 -1.91
N HIS A 80 -3.25 -6.54 -2.57
CA HIS A 80 -3.03 -6.60 -4.02
C HIS A 80 -2.06 -7.73 -4.40
N SER A 81 -2.17 -8.25 -5.62
CA SER A 81 -1.18 -9.18 -6.16
C SER A 81 0.20 -8.55 -6.28
N ASN A 82 1.23 -9.37 -6.04
CA ASN A 82 2.63 -9.03 -6.28
C ASN A 82 3.15 -9.46 -7.66
N GLN A 83 2.29 -9.96 -8.54
CA GLN A 83 2.66 -10.51 -9.84
C GLN A 83 2.52 -9.47 -10.96
N GLN A 84 3.51 -9.38 -11.85
CA GLN A 84 3.47 -8.48 -13.01
C GLN A 84 2.31 -8.81 -13.97
N ALA A 85 1.96 -10.10 -14.09
CA ALA A 85 0.82 -10.56 -14.90
C ALA A 85 -0.53 -9.94 -14.48
N HIS A 86 -0.63 -9.38 -13.27
CA HIS A 86 -1.83 -8.75 -12.72
C HIS A 86 -1.76 -7.21 -12.84
N GLY A 87 -0.94 -6.67 -13.75
CA GLY A 87 -0.80 -5.23 -13.97
C GLY A 87 0.14 -4.52 -13.00
N LYS A 88 0.88 -5.25 -12.15
CA LYS A 88 1.87 -4.66 -11.23
C LYS A 88 3.06 -4.10 -12.01
N GLY A 89 3.43 -2.84 -11.73
CA GLY A 89 4.58 -2.15 -12.33
C GLY A 89 5.36 -1.29 -11.33
N MET A 90 6.39 -0.59 -11.81
CA MET A 90 7.12 0.36 -10.96
C MET A 90 6.22 1.55 -10.58
N GLY A 91 5.95 1.71 -9.29
CA GLY A 91 5.04 2.75 -8.78
C GLY A 91 3.55 2.48 -9.04
N ILE A 92 3.20 1.32 -9.61
CA ILE A 92 1.83 0.94 -9.97
C ILE A 92 1.47 -0.35 -9.23
N LYS A 93 0.40 -0.30 -8.45
CA LYS A 93 -0.19 -1.49 -7.81
C LYS A 93 -0.88 -2.34 -8.88
N ALA A 94 -1.00 -3.64 -8.63
CA ALA A 94 -1.81 -4.52 -9.47
C ALA A 94 -3.26 -3.99 -9.62
N ASP A 95 -3.97 -4.48 -10.63
CA ASP A 95 -5.36 -4.08 -10.88
C ASP A 95 -6.23 -4.28 -9.62
N ASP A 96 -7.20 -3.38 -9.38
CA ASP A 96 -8.01 -3.42 -8.16
C ASP A 96 -8.80 -4.73 -8.00
N GLU A 97 -9.16 -5.38 -9.12
CA GLU A 97 -9.82 -6.70 -9.10
C GLU A 97 -8.89 -7.79 -8.55
N LYS A 98 -7.58 -7.63 -8.75
CA LYS A 98 -6.53 -8.54 -8.27
C LYS A 98 -6.16 -8.19 -6.83
N THR A 99 -7.20 -8.21 -5.98
CA THR A 99 -7.13 -8.04 -4.54
C THR A 99 -7.80 -9.19 -3.80
N VAL A 100 -7.27 -9.52 -2.61
CA VAL A 100 -7.82 -10.51 -1.68
C VAL A 100 -7.88 -9.94 -0.26
N PRO A 101 -8.83 -10.36 0.59
CA PRO A 101 -8.86 -9.94 1.99
C PRO A 101 -7.70 -10.59 2.76
N GLY A 102 -6.90 -9.79 3.45
CA GLY A 102 -5.81 -10.29 4.29
C GLY A 102 -5.71 -9.50 5.59
N CYS A 103 -5.49 -10.18 6.72
CA CYS A 103 -5.23 -9.51 8.00
C CYS A 103 -3.91 -8.72 7.93
N ALA A 104 -3.73 -7.77 8.84
CA ALA A 104 -2.57 -6.88 8.82
C ALA A 104 -1.22 -7.63 8.82
N TRP A 105 -1.13 -8.75 9.53
CA TRP A 105 0.08 -9.57 9.55
C TRP A 105 0.34 -10.24 8.20
N CYS A 106 -0.66 -10.93 7.62
CA CYS A 106 -0.51 -11.58 6.31
C CYS A 106 -0.26 -10.56 5.20
N HIS A 107 -0.88 -9.38 5.28
CA HIS A 107 -0.65 -8.30 4.33
C HIS A 107 0.82 -7.86 4.36
N ARG A 108 1.37 -7.60 5.56
CA ARG A 108 2.79 -7.27 5.72
C ARG A 108 3.69 -8.39 5.23
N GLU A 109 3.39 -9.63 5.60
CA GLU A 109 4.23 -10.77 5.23
C GLU A 109 4.26 -10.97 3.72
N LEU A 110 3.12 -10.82 3.04
CA LEU A 110 3.02 -10.92 1.59
C LEU A 110 3.75 -9.78 0.86
N ASP A 111 3.59 -8.53 1.31
CA ASP A 111 4.11 -7.34 0.64
C ASP A 111 5.62 -7.13 0.87
N GLN A 112 6.07 -7.24 2.12
CA GLN A 112 7.41 -6.83 2.56
C GLN A 112 8.10 -7.83 3.50
N GLY A 113 7.44 -8.94 3.84
CA GLY A 113 8.00 -9.94 4.74
C GLY A 113 9.25 -10.61 4.20
N SER A 114 9.86 -11.49 4.99
CA SER A 114 11.04 -12.26 4.60
C SER A 114 10.91 -13.76 4.89
N ARG A 115 9.77 -14.20 5.41
CA ARG A 115 9.52 -15.60 5.78
C ARG A 115 9.14 -16.45 4.59
N LEU A 116 8.54 -15.83 3.58
CA LEU A 116 8.13 -16.48 2.34
C LEU A 116 9.08 -16.15 1.19
N THR A 117 9.43 -17.17 0.42
CA THR A 117 10.02 -17.04 -0.91
C THR A 117 9.04 -16.34 -1.87
N LYS A 118 9.54 -15.92 -3.04
CA LYS A 118 8.70 -15.27 -4.05
C LYS A 118 7.62 -16.21 -4.57
N GLU A 119 7.97 -17.47 -4.75
CA GLU A 119 7.12 -18.55 -5.24
C GLU A 119 6.04 -18.91 -4.21
N GLU A 120 6.38 -18.96 -2.92
CA GLU A 120 5.39 -19.16 -1.86
C GLU A 120 4.40 -17.99 -1.79
N ARG A 121 4.87 -16.74 -1.84
CA ARG A 121 3.96 -15.56 -1.89
C ARG A 121 2.98 -15.65 -3.03
N ARG A 122 3.47 -16.05 -4.20
CA ARG A 122 2.63 -16.28 -5.39
C ARG A 122 1.58 -17.35 -5.11
N THR A 123 2.00 -18.50 -4.59
CA THR A 123 1.12 -19.63 -4.28
C THR A 123 0.04 -19.26 -3.26
N TYR A 124 0.42 -18.68 -2.11
CA TYR A 124 -0.54 -18.24 -1.10
C TYR A 124 -1.54 -17.21 -1.64
N TRP A 125 -1.06 -16.28 -2.48
CA TRP A 125 -1.93 -15.29 -3.08
C TRP A 125 -2.88 -15.91 -4.11
N ASP A 126 -2.38 -16.80 -4.98
CA ASP A 126 -3.17 -17.48 -6.01
C ASP A 126 -4.25 -18.38 -5.37
N ASP A 127 -3.91 -19.13 -4.32
CA ASP A 127 -4.87 -19.94 -3.56
C ASP A 127 -5.91 -19.11 -2.81
N ALA A 128 -5.49 -17.98 -2.23
CA ALA A 128 -6.41 -17.03 -1.62
C ALA A 128 -7.36 -16.44 -2.67
N TYR A 129 -6.83 -16.05 -3.83
CA TYR A 129 -7.59 -15.47 -4.92
C TYR A 129 -8.59 -16.46 -5.50
N ARG A 130 -8.20 -17.72 -5.71
CA ARG A 130 -9.08 -18.80 -6.17
C ARG A 130 -10.28 -19.00 -5.25
N ARG A 131 -10.08 -18.92 -3.93
CA ARG A 131 -11.17 -19.04 -2.94
C ARG A 131 -12.00 -17.77 -2.83
N TRP A 132 -11.38 -16.59 -2.97
CA TRP A 132 -12.04 -15.30 -2.81
C TRP A 132 -12.85 -14.87 -4.05
N ALA A 133 -12.36 -15.15 -5.26
CA ALA A 133 -12.98 -14.74 -6.51
C ALA A 133 -14.49 -15.01 -6.61
N PRO A 134 -15.01 -16.22 -6.30
CA PRO A 134 -16.45 -16.47 -6.35
C PRO A 134 -17.23 -15.65 -5.31
N VAL A 135 -16.72 -15.54 -4.08
CA VAL A 135 -17.36 -14.75 -3.01
C VAL A 135 -17.40 -13.27 -3.38
N ARG A 136 -16.29 -12.75 -3.92
CA ARG A 136 -16.19 -11.38 -4.43
C ARG A 136 -17.22 -11.12 -5.53
N ALA A 137 -17.36 -12.04 -6.49
CA ALA A 137 -18.32 -11.91 -7.58
C ALA A 137 -19.76 -11.77 -7.03
N LEU A 138 -20.15 -12.62 -6.08
CA LEU A 138 -21.47 -12.54 -5.43
C LEU A 138 -21.66 -11.20 -4.69
N LYS A 139 -20.64 -10.75 -3.94
CA LYS A 139 -20.72 -9.47 -3.21
C LYS A 139 -20.84 -8.27 -4.13
N LEU A 140 -20.10 -8.25 -5.24
CA LEU A 140 -20.15 -7.15 -6.20
C LEU A 140 -21.45 -7.17 -7.02
N ALA A 141 -22.01 -8.35 -7.29
CA ALA A 141 -23.34 -8.46 -7.90
C ALA A 141 -24.42 -7.87 -6.98
N GLY A 142 -24.44 -8.26 -5.69
CA GLY A 142 -25.41 -7.72 -4.73
C GLY A 142 -25.25 -6.22 -4.40
N GLN A 143 -24.08 -5.64 -4.65
CA GLN A 143 -23.88 -4.18 -4.55
C GLN A 143 -24.54 -3.41 -5.69
N GLY A 144 -24.75 -4.04 -6.86
CA GLY A 144 -25.47 -3.45 -7.98
C GLY A 144 -26.95 -3.20 -7.68
N ASP A 145 -27.57 -4.07 -6.88
CA ASP A 145 -28.97 -3.97 -6.49
C ASP A 145 -29.19 -3.01 -5.30
N CYS A 146 -28.20 -2.91 -4.40
CA CYS A 146 -28.27 -2.01 -3.22
C CYS A 146 -27.88 -0.55 -3.52
N ALA A 147 -27.16 -0.27 -4.61
CA ALA A 147 -26.71 1.10 -4.93
C ALA A 147 -27.87 2.04 -5.31
N VAL A 148 -29.05 1.52 -5.64
CA VAL A 148 -30.25 2.34 -5.95
C VAL A 148 -31.01 2.76 -4.69
N ALA A 149 -30.71 2.18 -3.52
CA ALA A 149 -31.50 2.39 -2.30
C ALA A 149 -30.94 3.44 -1.31
N THR A 150 -29.86 4.16 -1.65
CA THR A 150 -29.23 5.10 -0.69
C THR A 150 -28.94 6.49 -1.24
N GLU A 151 -29.60 6.91 -2.32
CA GLU A 151 -29.66 8.33 -2.70
C GLU A 151 -30.98 8.94 -2.19
N GLY A 152 -31.04 9.20 -0.88
CA GLY A 152 -32.25 9.73 -0.25
C GLY A 152 -32.18 9.83 1.27
N ALA A 153 -31.10 10.39 1.83
CA ALA A 153 -31.12 10.90 3.19
C ALA A 153 -30.00 11.92 3.43
N VAL A 154 -30.45 13.10 3.86
CA VAL A 154 -29.74 14.34 4.26
C VAL A 154 -29.39 15.30 3.12
#